data_AF-A0A3N5G2W4-F1
#
_entry.id   AF-A0A3N5G2W4-F1
#
_cell.length_a   1.000
_cell.length_b   1.000
_cell.length_c   1.000
_cell.angle_alpha   90.00
_cell.angle_beta   90.00
_cell.angle_gamma   90.00
#
_symmetry.space_group_name_H-M   'P 1'
#
loop_
_entity.id
_entity.type
_entity.pdbx_description
1 polymer ?
#
loop_
_entity_poly.entity_id
_entity_poly.type
_entity_poly.pdbx_seq_one_letter_code
_entity_poly.pdbx_strand_id
1 'polypeptide(L)'
;MLVNDNRKAPDFLPRKDIPDAWARGRCPACGAAPLKVIHLPDSPDYLLCAKCEMSFEVETNGSAIRLKNIPEQLGFVEDELRYRWVQPATLRKFLDNRAAIMQQKEKAARKALSDEEVWNRTLALYRLGNNPKMIQFTLVQAGATHEQTEAAAIRLKKWIEQDSKRQSRRFWVLGGAAFSVVFVIVAGLAVTIGSINSQLETVANPAAAQKPILPLQALDLLPDVVKPGFLKSPPARVEYSGPARSRCPVRAQDAAHLFGGDAKTWKPGDQVADSWQMMNSGDPSTIRIPQGMYAGYIDNTTFMFISVNGPATIYNVNFVAIMCN
;
A
#
# COMPACT_ATOMS: atom_id res chain seq x y z
N MET A 1 13.25 23.07 -7.22
CA MET A 1 12.44 24.29 -7.39
C MET A 1 12.37 24.61 -8.88
N LEU A 2 11.27 24.25 -9.54
CA LEU A 2 11.00 24.69 -10.91
C LEU A 2 10.20 25.99 -10.78
N VAL A 3 10.72 27.07 -11.37
CA VAL A 3 10.07 28.38 -11.40
C VAL A 3 8.76 28.23 -12.17
N ASN A 4 7.64 28.56 -11.52
CA ASN A 4 6.31 28.51 -12.10
C ASN A 4 6.14 29.76 -12.99
N ASP A 5 6.69 29.71 -14.20
CA ASP A 5 6.57 30.79 -15.18
C ASP A 5 5.17 30.71 -15.81
N ASN A 6 4.24 31.57 -15.35
CA ASN A 6 2.84 31.65 -15.79
C ASN A 6 2.66 32.16 -17.25
N ARG A 7 3.70 32.09 -18.08
CA ARG A 7 3.59 32.38 -19.50
C ARG A 7 2.82 31.26 -20.18
N LYS A 8 1.71 31.62 -20.83
CA LYS A 8 0.90 30.74 -21.69
C LYS A 8 1.85 29.92 -22.58
N ALA A 9 1.93 28.62 -22.34
CA ALA A 9 2.88 27.77 -23.03
C ALA A 9 2.64 27.90 -24.55
N PRO A 10 3.70 28.06 -25.36
CA PRO A 10 3.52 28.10 -26.81
C PRO A 10 2.87 26.79 -27.27
N ASP A 11 2.01 26.87 -28.28
CA ASP A 11 1.32 25.72 -28.87
C ASP A 11 2.33 24.86 -29.65
N PHE A 12 2.99 23.98 -28.92
CA PHE A 12 3.94 23.02 -29.47
C PHE A 12 3.19 21.94 -30.28
N LEU A 13 3.37 21.97 -31.60
CA LEU A 13 2.79 20.98 -32.52
C LEU A 13 3.84 19.95 -32.94
N PRO A 14 3.54 18.64 -32.85
CA PRO A 14 4.46 17.60 -33.28
C PRO A 14 4.56 17.56 -34.80
N ARG A 15 5.78 17.36 -35.30
CA ARG A 15 6.04 17.28 -36.74
C ARG A 15 5.49 15.97 -37.31
N LYS A 16 4.68 16.07 -38.36
CA LYS A 16 4.07 14.91 -39.03
C LYS A 16 4.99 14.19 -40.01
N ASP A 17 5.95 14.90 -40.59
CA ASP A 17 6.86 14.37 -41.60
C ASP A 17 8.30 14.78 -41.24
N ILE A 18 9.06 13.84 -40.67
CA ILE A 18 10.46 14.03 -40.30
C ILE A 18 11.33 13.49 -41.44
N PRO A 19 12.17 14.31 -42.09
CA PRO A 19 13.02 13.81 -43.17
C PRO A 19 13.99 12.72 -42.72
N ASP A 20 14.13 11.63 -43.49
CA ASP A 20 15.06 10.52 -43.23
C ASP A 20 16.51 10.97 -42.99
N ALA A 21 16.92 12.09 -43.59
CA ALA A 21 18.25 12.67 -43.38
C ALA A 21 18.57 12.96 -41.89
N TRP A 22 17.55 13.14 -41.05
CA TRP A 22 17.67 13.35 -39.60
C TRP A 22 18.08 12.09 -38.83
N ALA A 23 17.99 10.90 -39.45
CA ALA A 23 18.53 9.66 -38.90
C ALA A 23 20.03 9.77 -38.59
N ARG A 24 20.76 10.66 -39.28
CA ARG A 24 22.19 10.92 -39.01
C ARG A 24 22.45 11.72 -37.74
N GLY A 25 21.40 12.22 -37.09
CA GLY A 25 21.48 12.97 -35.84
C GLY A 25 21.97 12.16 -34.65
N ARG A 26 22.27 12.86 -33.55
CA ARG A 26 22.63 12.27 -32.26
C ARG A 26 21.44 12.30 -31.31
N CYS A 27 21.30 11.27 -30.50
CA CYS A 27 20.30 11.20 -29.45
C CYS A 27 20.51 12.33 -28.43
N PRO A 28 19.48 13.13 -28.12
CA PRO A 28 19.58 14.22 -27.14
C PRO A 28 19.76 13.70 -25.70
N ALA A 29 19.39 12.46 -25.44
CA ALA A 29 19.53 11.85 -24.12
C ALA A 29 20.93 11.27 -23.88
N CYS A 30 21.44 10.42 -24.78
CA CYS A 30 22.71 9.69 -24.58
C CYS A 30 23.84 10.07 -25.55
N GLY A 31 23.60 10.95 -26.51
CA GLY A 31 24.60 11.40 -27.51
C GLY A 31 24.95 10.40 -28.61
N ALA A 32 24.34 9.20 -28.60
CA ALA A 32 24.60 8.16 -29.58
C ALA A 32 24.00 8.47 -30.96
N ALA A 33 24.64 7.99 -32.01
CA ALA A 33 24.17 8.04 -33.39
C ALA A 33 24.36 6.66 -34.05
N PRO A 34 23.62 6.34 -35.13
CA PRO A 34 22.52 7.11 -35.71
C PRO A 34 21.21 6.98 -34.91
N LEU A 35 20.27 7.88 -35.18
CA LEU A 35 18.87 7.74 -34.83
C LEU A 35 18.11 7.01 -35.94
N LYS A 36 16.94 6.46 -35.62
CA LYS A 36 16.01 5.91 -36.60
C LYS A 36 14.77 6.81 -36.68
N VAL A 37 14.40 7.23 -37.89
CA VAL A 37 13.11 7.90 -38.14
C VAL A 37 12.04 6.83 -38.26
N ILE A 38 10.92 6.99 -37.56
CA ILE A 38 9.77 6.10 -37.66
C ILE A 38 8.58 6.89 -38.18
N HIS A 39 8.13 6.51 -39.37
CA HIS A 39 6.92 7.03 -39.99
C HIS A 39 5.70 6.22 -39.57
N LEU A 40 4.63 6.89 -39.14
CA LEU A 40 3.37 6.24 -38.78
C LEU A 40 2.22 6.79 -39.64
N PRO A 41 1.30 5.94 -40.13
CA PRO A 41 0.09 6.42 -40.78
C PRO A 41 -0.77 7.18 -39.75
N ASP A 42 -1.24 8.37 -40.14
CA ASP A 42 -2.15 9.22 -39.35
C ASP A 42 -1.65 9.69 -37.98
N SER A 43 -0.37 9.51 -37.68
CA SER A 43 0.26 9.92 -36.42
C SER A 43 1.54 10.72 -36.67
N PRO A 44 1.98 11.57 -35.74
CA PRO A 44 3.26 12.24 -35.87
C PRO A 44 4.43 11.24 -35.89
N ASP A 45 5.40 11.54 -36.76
CA ASP A 45 6.66 10.83 -36.83
C ASP A 45 7.47 11.03 -35.54
N TYR A 46 8.36 10.07 -35.27
CA TYR A 46 9.25 10.16 -34.12
C TYR A 46 10.63 9.59 -34.41
N LEU A 47 11.59 10.01 -33.61
CA LEU A 47 12.96 9.52 -33.63
C LEU A 47 13.15 8.48 -32.53
N LEU A 48 13.83 7.38 -32.85
CA LEU A 48 14.18 6.31 -31.93
C LEU A 48 15.70 6.17 -31.82
N CYS A 49 16.22 6.12 -30.59
CA CYS A 49 17.62 5.81 -30.35
C CYS A 49 17.82 4.31 -30.13
N ALA A 50 18.66 3.66 -30.94
CA ALA A 50 18.94 2.23 -30.79
C ALA A 50 19.79 1.89 -29.54
N LYS A 51 20.50 2.86 -28.96
CA LYS A 51 21.38 2.61 -27.80
C LYS A 51 20.63 2.66 -26.47
N CYS A 52 19.79 3.66 -26.27
CA CYS A 52 19.09 3.88 -25.00
C CYS A 52 17.57 3.69 -25.12
N GLU A 53 17.08 3.23 -26.28
CA GLU A 53 15.68 2.85 -26.54
C GLU A 53 14.63 3.95 -26.32
N MET A 54 15.07 5.17 -26.02
CA MET A 54 14.20 6.34 -25.93
C MET A 54 13.69 6.73 -27.30
N SER A 55 12.42 7.08 -27.36
CA SER A 55 11.79 7.66 -28.54
C SER A 55 11.17 9.00 -28.23
N PHE A 56 11.24 9.92 -29.19
CA PHE A 56 10.78 11.29 -29.01
C PHE A 56 10.23 11.87 -30.31
N GLU A 57 9.13 12.60 -30.15
CA GLU A 57 8.57 13.46 -31.18
C GLU A 57 9.33 14.78 -31.21
N VAL A 58 9.36 15.41 -32.37
CA VAL A 58 10.01 16.70 -32.55
C VAL A 58 8.98 17.75 -32.91
N GLU A 59 9.11 18.94 -32.33
CA GLU A 59 8.28 20.09 -32.67
C GLU A 59 8.47 20.48 -34.16
N THR A 60 7.44 21.03 -34.79
CA THR A 60 7.48 21.49 -36.20
C THR A 60 8.68 22.38 -36.53
N ASN A 61 9.14 23.23 -35.61
CA ASN A 61 10.31 24.10 -35.79
C ASN A 61 11.65 23.45 -35.36
N GLY A 62 11.61 22.24 -34.78
CA GLY A 62 12.79 21.53 -34.28
C GLY A 62 13.35 22.01 -32.94
N SER A 63 12.70 22.94 -32.24
CA SER A 63 13.26 23.59 -31.04
C SER A 63 13.05 22.77 -29.76
N ALA A 64 11.95 22.03 -29.68
CA ALA A 64 11.61 21.17 -28.57
C ALA A 64 11.35 19.72 -29.01
N ILE A 65 11.45 18.81 -28.04
CA ILE A 65 11.14 17.40 -28.18
C ILE A 65 10.17 16.96 -27.08
N ARG A 66 9.39 15.92 -27.35
CA ARG A 66 8.50 15.30 -26.37
C ARG A 66 8.77 13.80 -26.31
N LEU A 67 9.00 13.27 -25.11
CA LEU A 67 9.29 11.85 -24.94
C LEU A 67 8.02 11.02 -25.16
N LYS A 68 8.12 10.01 -26.02
CA LYS A 68 7.05 9.05 -26.33
C LYS A 68 7.28 7.71 -25.63
N ASN A 69 8.50 7.20 -25.67
CA ASN A 69 8.93 6.02 -24.93
C ASN A 69 10.06 6.37 -23.97
N ILE A 70 9.91 5.98 -22.71
CA ILE A 70 10.92 6.09 -21.66
C ILE A 70 11.19 4.66 -21.18
N PRO A 71 12.41 4.13 -21.37
CA PRO A 71 12.78 2.81 -20.86
C PRO A 71 12.52 2.68 -19.37
N GLU A 72 12.22 1.47 -18.89
CA GLU A 72 11.90 1.21 -17.48
C GLU A 72 13.01 1.66 -16.53
N GLN A 73 14.28 1.54 -16.94
CA GLN A 73 15.43 2.00 -16.14
C GLN A 73 15.42 3.52 -15.90
N LEU A 74 14.64 4.26 -16.70
CA LEU A 74 14.40 5.70 -16.59
C LEU A 74 12.95 6.02 -16.21
N GLY A 75 12.15 5.06 -15.74
CA GLY A 75 10.76 5.29 -15.31
C GLY A 75 10.64 6.37 -14.22
N PHE A 76 11.72 6.64 -13.48
CA PHE A 76 11.75 7.71 -12.48
C PHE A 76 11.63 9.14 -13.04
N VAL A 77 11.85 9.37 -14.35
CA VAL A 77 11.60 10.68 -14.98
C VAL A 77 10.25 10.75 -15.69
N GLU A 78 9.46 9.68 -15.64
CA GLU A 78 8.21 9.57 -16.37
C GLU A 78 7.24 10.68 -16.00
N ASP A 79 6.95 10.89 -14.72
CA ASP A 79 5.98 11.90 -14.28
C ASP A 79 6.39 13.34 -14.62
N GLU A 80 7.70 13.60 -14.69
CA GLU A 80 8.23 14.94 -14.95
C GLU A 80 8.34 15.25 -16.45
N LEU A 81 8.62 14.24 -17.29
CA LEU A 81 8.95 14.43 -18.71
C LEU A 81 7.90 13.88 -19.67
N ARG A 82 7.11 12.89 -19.25
CA ARG A 82 6.08 12.30 -20.10
C ARG A 82 5.05 13.37 -20.44
N TYR A 83 4.73 13.47 -21.73
CA TYR A 83 3.82 14.47 -22.31
C TYR A 83 4.29 15.92 -22.28
N ARG A 84 5.50 16.24 -21.82
CA ARG A 84 6.02 17.61 -21.82
C ARG A 84 6.95 17.86 -23.00
N TRP A 85 6.81 19.04 -23.58
CA TRP A 85 7.77 19.58 -24.54
C TRP A 85 8.97 20.16 -23.79
N VAL A 86 10.16 19.66 -24.10
CA VAL A 86 11.41 20.07 -23.46
C VAL A 86 12.46 20.36 -24.52
N GLN A 87 13.35 21.32 -24.25
CA GLN A 87 14.50 21.53 -25.10
C GLN A 87 15.49 20.36 -24.94
N PRO A 88 16.14 19.89 -26.03
CA PRO A 88 17.14 18.82 -25.97
C PRO A 88 18.25 19.04 -24.92
N ALA A 89 18.75 20.27 -24.79
CA ALA A 89 19.77 20.61 -23.80
C ALA A 89 19.27 20.47 -22.35
N THR A 90 18.00 20.81 -22.12
CA THR A 90 17.34 20.69 -20.82
C THR A 90 17.14 19.22 -20.45
N LEU A 91 16.70 18.38 -21.40
CA LEU A 91 16.59 16.93 -21.19
C LEU A 91 17.93 16.35 -20.71
N ARG A 92 19.03 16.70 -21.38
CA ARG A 92 20.35 16.21 -20.99
C ARG A 92 20.75 16.62 -19.58
N LYS A 93 20.54 17.88 -19.20
CA LYS A 93 20.77 18.36 -17.83
C LYS A 93 19.95 17.58 -16.80
N PHE A 94 18.68 17.27 -17.10
CA PHE A 94 17.84 16.47 -16.22
C PHE A 94 18.42 15.07 -16.01
N LEU A 95 18.83 14.41 -17.09
CA LEU A 95 19.41 13.06 -17.04
C LEU A 95 20.76 13.05 -16.30
N ASP A 96 21.65 14.01 -16.58
CA ASP A 96 22.97 14.11 -15.94
C ASP A 96 22.86 14.37 -14.43
N ASN A 97 22.02 15.32 -14.03
CA ASN A 97 21.79 15.64 -12.61
C ASN A 97 21.23 14.43 -11.85
N ARG A 98 20.30 13.68 -12.45
CA ARG A 98 19.72 12.49 -11.81
C ARG A 98 20.68 11.32 -11.79
N ALA A 99 21.49 11.11 -12.82
CA ALA A 99 22.55 10.10 -12.80
C ALA A 99 23.53 10.37 -11.63
N ALA A 100 23.88 11.63 -11.39
CA ALA A 100 24.70 12.01 -10.24
C ALA A 100 24.00 11.71 -8.90
N ILE A 101 22.70 12.02 -8.76
CA ILE A 101 21.92 11.69 -7.56
C ILE A 101 21.84 10.17 -7.35
N MET A 102 21.62 9.40 -8.41
CA MET A 102 21.56 7.94 -8.32
C MET A 102 22.91 7.34 -7.94
N GLN A 103 24.02 7.84 -8.51
CA GLN A 103 25.36 7.44 -8.08
C GLN A 103 25.65 7.84 -6.62
N GLN A 104 25.17 8.99 -6.17
CA GLN A 104 25.29 9.39 -4.75
C GLN A 104 24.45 8.50 -3.85
N LYS A 105 23.21 8.17 -4.24
CA LYS A 105 22.35 7.23 -3.52
C LYS A 105 22.95 5.83 -3.50
N GLU A 106 23.54 5.38 -4.60
CA GLU A 106 24.21 4.08 -4.67
C GLU A 106 25.47 4.08 -3.81
N LYS A 107 26.28 5.14 -3.83
CA LYS A 107 27.42 5.29 -2.91
C LYS A 107 26.98 5.37 -1.46
N ALA A 108 25.86 6.02 -1.17
CA ALA A 108 25.26 6.09 0.17
C ALA A 108 24.67 4.74 0.60
N ALA A 109 24.08 3.98 -0.32
CA ALA A 109 23.59 2.63 -0.07
C ALA A 109 24.75 1.62 0.08
N ARG A 110 25.87 1.86 -0.62
CA ARG A 110 27.13 1.13 -0.45
C ARG A 110 27.88 1.53 0.83
N LYS A 111 27.53 2.65 1.47
CA LYS A 111 27.97 2.91 2.83
C LYS A 111 27.23 1.90 3.68
N ALA A 112 27.95 0.86 4.10
CA ALA A 112 27.41 -0.24 4.90
C ALA A 112 26.53 0.35 6.02
N LEU A 113 25.28 -0.12 6.09
CA LEU A 113 24.37 0.26 7.17
C LEU A 113 25.09 0.01 8.50
N SER A 114 25.06 0.98 9.40
CA SER A 114 25.57 0.74 10.76
C SER A 114 24.71 -0.32 11.46
N ASP A 115 25.29 -1.10 12.37
CA ASP A 115 24.56 -2.11 13.15
C ASP A 115 23.34 -1.53 13.88
N GLU A 116 23.46 -0.30 14.35
CA GLU A 116 22.38 0.43 15.02
C GLU A 116 21.24 0.81 14.06
N GLU A 117 21.57 1.21 12.83
CA GLU A 117 20.56 1.47 11.80
C GLU A 117 19.86 0.18 11.36
N VAL A 118 20.60 -0.92 11.19
CA VAL A 118 20.03 -2.25 10.90
C VAL A 118 19.03 -2.62 12.00
N TRP A 119 19.43 -2.48 13.27
CA TRP A 119 18.57 -2.78 14.41
C TRP A 119 17.29 -1.93 14.47
N ASN A 120 17.40 -0.62 14.25
CA ASN A 120 16.24 0.28 14.24
C ASN A 120 15.26 -0.08 13.11
N ARG A 121 15.77 -0.42 11.93
CA ARG A 121 14.95 -0.89 10.79
C ARG A 121 14.31 -2.26 11.08
N THR A 122 15.03 -3.18 11.72
CA THR A 122 14.49 -4.47 12.17
C THR A 122 13.27 -4.28 13.07
N LEU A 123 13.37 -3.41 14.08
CA LEU A 123 12.26 -3.12 15.00
C LEU A 123 11.06 -2.47 14.30
N ALA A 124 11.31 -1.52 13.40
CA ALA A 124 10.26 -0.88 12.62
C ALA A 124 9.49 -1.90 11.77
N LEU A 125 10.19 -2.75 11.01
CA LEU A 125 9.56 -3.77 10.18
C LEU A 125 8.79 -4.80 11.00
N TYR A 126 9.31 -5.19 12.16
CA TYR A 126 8.61 -6.09 13.08
C TYR A 126 7.29 -5.48 13.59
N ARG A 127 7.28 -4.19 13.96
CA ARG A 127 6.07 -3.48 14.39
C ARG A 127 5.01 -3.37 13.29
N LEU A 128 5.42 -3.39 12.04
CA LEU A 128 4.53 -3.45 10.87
C LEU A 128 3.99 -4.87 10.60
N GLY A 129 4.31 -5.86 11.44
CA GLY A 129 3.81 -7.23 11.31
C GLY A 129 4.58 -8.10 10.32
N ASN A 130 5.77 -7.66 9.87
CA ASN A 130 6.59 -8.47 8.97
C ASN A 130 7.18 -9.68 9.73
N ASN A 131 7.16 -10.85 9.10
CA ASN A 131 7.82 -12.03 9.66
C ASN A 131 9.35 -11.93 9.55
N PRO A 132 10.13 -12.70 10.35
CA PRO A 132 11.59 -12.58 10.40
C PRO A 132 12.30 -12.80 9.05
N LYS A 133 11.80 -13.71 8.21
CA LYS A 133 12.38 -13.96 6.87
C LYS A 133 12.23 -12.74 5.96
N MET A 134 11.04 -12.12 5.98
CA MET A 134 10.79 -10.89 5.22
C MET A 134 11.64 -9.73 5.73
N ILE A 135 11.80 -9.58 7.04
CA ILE A 135 12.67 -8.55 7.64
C ILE A 135 14.11 -8.73 7.15
N GLN A 136 14.65 -9.95 7.21
CA GLN A 136 16.01 -10.25 6.75
C GLN A 136 16.19 -9.90 5.27
N PHE A 137 15.26 -10.34 4.41
CA PHE A 137 15.29 -10.05 2.98
C PHE A 137 15.31 -8.54 2.70
N THR A 138 14.41 -7.78 3.34
CA THR A 138 14.33 -6.32 3.19
C THR A 138 15.61 -5.62 3.65
N LEU A 139 16.24 -6.08 4.73
CA LEU A 139 17.50 -5.50 5.22
C LEU A 139 18.67 -5.78 4.27
N VAL A 140 18.76 -7.00 3.71
CA VAL A 140 19.78 -7.33 2.69
C VAL A 140 19.59 -6.46 1.44
N GLN A 141 18.36 -6.28 0.96
CA GLN A 141 18.07 -5.37 -0.16
C GLN A 141 18.44 -3.92 0.15
N ALA A 142 18.35 -3.51 1.42
CA ALA A 142 18.74 -2.19 1.88
C ALA A 142 20.26 -2.01 2.08
N GLY A 143 21.07 -3.05 1.80
CA GLY A 143 22.52 -3.00 1.92
C GLY A 143 23.09 -3.48 3.25
N ALA A 144 22.29 -4.13 4.11
CA ALA A 144 22.82 -4.81 5.30
C ALA A 144 23.58 -6.08 4.88
N THR A 145 24.69 -6.37 5.56
CA THR A 145 25.42 -7.62 5.37
C THR A 145 24.67 -8.79 6.02
N HIS A 146 24.96 -10.02 5.56
CA HIS A 146 24.36 -11.22 6.15
C HIS A 146 24.60 -11.31 7.67
N GLU A 147 25.82 -11.03 8.11
CA GLU A 147 26.22 -11.04 9.53
C GLU A 147 25.39 -10.05 10.36
N GLN A 148 25.19 -8.82 9.85
CA GLN A 148 24.38 -7.81 10.53
C GLN A 148 22.91 -8.23 10.63
N THR A 149 22.35 -8.82 9.56
CA THR A 149 20.95 -9.28 9.60
C THR A 149 20.75 -10.45 10.57
N GLU A 150 21.72 -11.35 10.67
CA GLU A 150 21.69 -12.47 11.61
C GLU A 150 21.81 -11.98 13.05
N ALA A 151 22.75 -11.09 13.33
CA ALA A 151 22.90 -10.44 14.63
C ALA A 151 21.60 -9.71 15.05
N ALA A 152 20.97 -8.97 14.12
CA ALA A 152 19.71 -8.30 14.36
C ALA A 152 18.55 -9.28 14.59
N ALA A 153 18.49 -10.40 13.87
CA ALA A 153 17.47 -11.44 14.07
C ALA A 153 17.60 -12.11 15.44
N ILE A 154 18.82 -12.44 15.87
CA ILE A 154 19.09 -12.98 17.21
C ILE A 154 18.68 -11.97 18.29
N ARG A 155 19.04 -10.69 18.11
CA ARG A 155 18.66 -9.61 19.03
C ARG A 155 17.14 -9.42 19.08
N LEU A 156 16.44 -9.52 17.94
CA LEU A 156 14.99 -9.42 17.84
C LEU A 156 14.29 -10.56 18.58
N LYS A 157 14.75 -11.81 18.40
CA LYS A 157 14.19 -12.97 19.11
C LYS A 157 14.28 -12.80 20.62
N LYS A 158 15.45 -12.41 21.13
CA LYS A 158 15.65 -12.12 22.57
C LYS A 158 14.72 -11.00 23.06
N TRP A 159 14.57 -9.94 22.25
CA TRP A 159 13.68 -8.83 22.57
C TRP A 159 12.20 -9.26 22.65
N ILE A 160 11.71 -10.09 21.72
CA ILE A 160 10.34 -10.62 21.71
C ILE A 160 10.09 -11.52 22.93
N GLU A 161 11.03 -12.41 23.27
CA GLU A 161 10.92 -13.26 24.47
C GLU A 161 10.90 -12.42 25.76
N GLN A 162 11.67 -11.34 25.81
CA GLN A 162 11.70 -10.45 26.96
C GLN A 162 10.46 -9.56 27.06
N ASP A 163 9.95 -9.05 25.93
CA ASP A 163 8.74 -8.24 25.89
C ASP A 163 7.50 -9.07 26.23
N SER A 164 7.38 -10.31 25.75
CA SER A 164 6.27 -11.20 26.10
C SER A 164 6.21 -11.50 27.61
N LYS A 165 7.36 -11.73 28.26
CA LYS A 165 7.46 -11.88 29.73
C LYS A 165 7.09 -10.59 30.47
N ARG A 166 7.39 -9.42 29.90
CA ARG A 166 7.04 -8.13 30.51
C ARG A 166 5.56 -7.82 30.36
N GLN A 167 4.98 -8.11 29.20
CA GLN A 167 3.55 -7.99 28.96
C GLN A 167 2.74 -8.94 29.83
N SER A 168 3.15 -10.21 29.99
CA SER A 168 2.43 -11.16 30.84
C SER A 168 2.40 -10.72 32.30
N ARG A 169 3.51 -10.17 32.83
CA ARG A 169 3.55 -9.57 34.17
C ARG A 169 2.60 -8.38 34.30
N ARG A 170 2.59 -7.47 33.31
CA ARG A 170 1.65 -6.33 33.31
C ARG A 170 0.20 -6.78 33.26
N PHE A 171 -0.10 -7.82 32.47
CA PHE A 171 -1.43 -8.38 32.35
C PHE A 171 -1.88 -9.02 33.67
N TRP A 172 -1.00 -9.74 34.37
CA TRP A 172 -1.29 -10.29 35.70
C TRP A 172 -1.49 -9.22 36.77
N VAL A 173 -0.69 -8.15 36.78
CA VAL A 173 -0.82 -7.06 37.76
C VAL A 173 -2.11 -6.26 37.52
N LEU A 174 -2.38 -5.86 36.28
CA LEU A 174 -3.58 -5.11 35.94
C LEU A 174 -4.85 -5.96 36.04
N GLY A 175 -4.79 -7.21 35.55
CA GLY A 175 -5.88 -8.17 35.63
C GLY A 175 -6.18 -8.55 37.08
N GLY A 176 -5.17 -8.77 37.90
CA GLY A 176 -5.31 -9.02 39.34
C GLY A 176 -5.94 -7.84 40.07
N ALA A 177 -5.47 -6.62 39.81
CA ALA A 177 -6.05 -5.41 40.41
C ALA A 177 -7.52 -5.21 40.01
N ALA A 178 -7.85 -5.36 38.73
CA ALA A 178 -9.23 -5.28 38.26
C ALA A 178 -10.11 -6.37 38.88
N PHE A 179 -9.60 -7.61 38.99
CA PHE A 179 -10.31 -8.72 39.61
C PHE A 179 -10.55 -8.47 41.11
N SER A 180 -9.57 -7.93 41.83
CA SER A 180 -9.74 -7.54 43.24
C SER A 180 -10.79 -6.45 43.41
N VAL A 181 -10.83 -5.43 42.55
CA VAL A 181 -11.85 -4.37 42.60
C VAL A 181 -13.24 -4.94 42.35
N VAL A 182 -13.41 -5.77 41.31
CA VAL A 182 -14.69 -6.44 41.02
C VAL A 182 -15.11 -7.33 42.19
N PHE A 183 -14.18 -8.07 42.78
CA PHE A 183 -14.47 -8.94 43.93
C PHE A 183 -14.95 -8.14 45.14
N VAL A 184 -14.33 -6.99 45.44
CA VAL A 184 -14.76 -6.09 46.53
C VAL A 184 -16.15 -5.52 46.24
N ILE A 185 -16.45 -5.13 45.00
CA ILE A 185 -17.78 -4.64 44.60
C ILE A 185 -18.83 -5.75 44.77
N VAL A 186 -18.56 -6.96 44.29
CA VAL A 186 -19.50 -8.09 44.41
C VAL A 186 -19.70 -8.51 45.86
N ALA A 187 -18.63 -8.57 46.67
CA ALA A 187 -18.73 -8.86 48.08
C ALA A 187 -19.50 -7.77 48.84
N GLY A 188 -19.27 -6.50 48.52
CA GLY A 188 -20.05 -5.37 49.05
C GLY A 188 -21.53 -5.47 48.68
N LEU A 189 -21.84 -5.76 47.41
CA LEU A 189 -23.21 -5.97 46.93
C LEU A 189 -23.88 -7.16 47.64
N ALA A 190 -23.19 -8.29 47.81
CA ALA A 190 -23.72 -9.46 48.51
C ALA A 190 -24.06 -9.17 49.98
N VAL A 191 -23.24 -8.37 50.68
CA VAL A 191 -23.54 -7.92 52.05
C VAL A 191 -24.77 -7.00 52.09
N THR A 192 -24.93 -6.13 51.09
CA THR A 192 -26.14 -5.26 51.02
C THR A 192 -27.40 -6.02 50.61
N ILE A 193 -27.31 -7.05 49.76
CA ILE A 193 -28.46 -7.86 49.30
C ILE A 193 -28.97 -8.77 50.44
N GLY A 194 -28.11 -9.20 51.37
CA GLY A 194 -28.53 -9.92 52.59
C GLY A 194 -29.41 -9.11 53.55
N SER A 195 -29.48 -7.78 53.39
CA SER A 195 -30.32 -6.88 54.20
C SER A 195 -31.59 -6.39 53.49
N ILE A 196 -31.74 -6.67 52.19
CA ILE A 196 -32.84 -6.15 51.37
C ILE A 196 -33.42 -7.31 50.57
N ASN A 197 -34.10 -8.21 51.28
CA ASN A 197 -34.92 -9.25 50.67
C ASN A 197 -36.40 -8.81 50.60
N SER A 198 -36.61 -7.55 50.23
CA SER A 198 -37.91 -7.04 49.84
C SER A 198 -37.72 -5.83 48.94
N GLN A 199 -38.00 -6.06 47.66
CA GLN A 199 -38.25 -5.07 46.60
C GLN A 199 -37.15 -4.84 45.56
N LEU A 200 -37.66 -4.73 44.32
CA LEU A 200 -37.08 -4.25 43.07
C LEU A 200 -36.58 -5.28 42.05
N GLU A 201 -37.57 -5.68 41.25
CA GLU A 201 -37.56 -5.70 39.79
C GLU A 201 -36.72 -4.60 39.11
N THR A 202 -36.31 -4.91 37.87
CA THR A 202 -36.03 -4.02 36.72
C THR A 202 -34.73 -3.17 36.73
N VAL A 203 -33.77 -3.57 35.89
CA VAL A 203 -33.39 -3.00 34.58
C VAL A 203 -31.95 -3.42 34.27
N ALA A 204 -31.78 -4.28 33.27
CA ALA A 204 -30.48 -4.62 32.70
C ALA A 204 -30.36 -3.98 31.30
N ASN A 205 -29.42 -3.04 31.14
CA ASN A 205 -28.55 -2.98 29.95
C ASN A 205 -27.48 -1.88 30.07
N PRO A 206 -26.18 -2.25 30.03
CA PRO A 206 -25.17 -1.38 29.46
C PRO A 206 -24.31 -2.14 28.44
N ALA A 207 -24.44 -1.78 27.16
CA ALA A 207 -23.50 -2.18 26.12
C ALA A 207 -22.84 -0.93 25.53
N ALA A 208 -21.73 -0.51 26.15
CA ALA A 208 -20.81 0.48 25.57
C ALA A 208 -19.38 -0.05 25.72
N ALA A 209 -18.96 -0.87 24.76
CA ALA A 209 -17.58 -1.32 24.63
C ALA A 209 -16.73 -0.18 24.02
N GLN A 210 -15.77 0.31 24.79
CA GLN A 210 -14.76 1.27 24.33
C GLN A 210 -13.83 0.62 23.30
N LYS A 211 -13.70 1.28 22.13
CA LYS A 211 -12.74 0.94 21.08
C LYS A 211 -11.36 1.50 21.45
N PRO A 212 -10.27 0.70 21.43
CA PRO A 212 -8.93 1.24 21.57
C PRO A 212 -8.53 1.99 20.29
N ILE A 213 -8.22 3.28 20.43
CA ILE A 213 -7.68 4.13 19.36
C ILE A 213 -6.15 3.96 19.39
N LEU A 214 -5.57 3.47 18.30
CA LEU A 214 -4.12 3.52 18.08
C LEU A 214 -3.69 4.90 17.55
N PRO A 215 -2.48 5.36 17.86
CA PRO A 215 -2.01 6.70 17.51
C PRO A 215 -1.74 6.81 16.00
N LEU A 216 -2.31 7.88 15.42
CA LEU A 216 -2.35 8.26 14.00
C LEU A 216 -0.98 8.48 13.29
N GLN A 217 0.15 8.18 13.95
CA GLN A 217 1.49 8.63 13.52
C GLN A 217 2.22 7.66 12.57
N ALA A 218 1.60 6.56 12.15
CA ALA A 218 2.21 5.59 11.25
C ALA A 218 1.92 5.83 9.75
N LEU A 219 1.07 6.82 9.41
CA LEU A 219 0.68 7.11 8.02
C LEU A 219 1.71 7.96 7.24
N ASP A 220 2.65 8.62 7.93
CA ASP A 220 3.63 9.53 7.31
C ASP A 220 4.82 8.82 6.62
N LEU A 221 4.85 7.48 6.59
CA LEU A 221 5.92 6.70 5.95
C LEU A 221 5.54 6.14 4.57
N LEU A 222 4.32 6.41 4.09
CA LEU A 222 3.91 6.05 2.73
C LEU A 222 4.36 7.13 1.74
N PRO A 223 4.89 6.76 0.55
CA PRO A 223 5.28 7.73 -0.45
C PRO A 223 4.08 8.62 -0.83
N ASP A 224 4.33 9.92 -1.05
CA ASP A 224 3.36 10.98 -1.41
C ASP A 224 2.40 10.66 -2.58
N VAL A 225 2.64 9.55 -3.28
CA VAL A 225 1.84 9.01 -4.39
C VAL A 225 0.54 8.34 -3.89
N VAL A 226 0.44 7.99 -2.61
CA VAL A 226 -0.80 7.45 -1.99
C VAL A 226 -1.44 8.51 -1.10
N LYS A 227 -1.73 9.70 -1.65
CA LYS A 227 -2.58 10.65 -0.92
C LYS A 227 -4.00 10.10 -0.81
N PRO A 228 -4.72 10.32 0.32
CA PRO A 228 -6.07 9.78 0.59
C PRO A 228 -7.21 10.22 -0.35
N GLY A 229 -6.91 10.74 -1.54
CA GLY A 229 -7.89 11.17 -2.54
C GLY A 229 -8.00 10.26 -3.77
N PHE A 230 -7.23 9.17 -3.84
CA PHE A 230 -7.20 8.31 -5.05
C PHE A 230 -8.46 7.45 -5.23
N LEU A 231 -9.15 7.15 -4.12
CA LEU A 231 -10.46 6.52 -4.14
C LEU A 231 -11.42 7.48 -3.45
N LYS A 232 -12.27 8.18 -4.22
CA LYS A 232 -13.42 8.94 -3.67
C LYS A 232 -14.49 7.98 -3.15
N SER A 233 -14.09 6.94 -2.43
CA SER A 233 -14.99 5.93 -1.89
C SER A 233 -15.41 6.35 -0.49
N PRO A 234 -16.71 6.28 -0.16
CA PRO A 234 -17.16 6.46 1.22
C PRO A 234 -16.48 5.44 2.17
N PRO A 235 -16.37 5.76 3.47
CA PRO A 235 -15.81 4.84 4.45
C PRO A 235 -16.59 3.52 4.50
N ALA A 236 -15.87 2.44 4.81
CA ALA A 236 -16.52 1.15 4.97
C ALA A 236 -17.41 1.16 6.22
N ARG A 237 -18.59 0.55 6.10
CA ARG A 237 -19.56 0.45 7.21
C ARG A 237 -19.95 -1.00 7.42
N VAL A 238 -19.99 -1.45 8.67
CA VAL A 238 -20.39 -2.81 9.03
C VAL A 238 -21.75 -2.78 9.71
N GLU A 239 -22.69 -3.57 9.21
CA GLU A 239 -23.90 -3.93 9.91
C GLU A 239 -23.80 -5.40 10.35
N TYR A 240 -24.08 -5.70 11.62
CA TYR A 240 -24.08 -7.07 12.15
C TYR A 240 -25.42 -7.77 11.87
N SER A 241 -25.82 -7.68 10.60
CA SER A 241 -26.96 -8.36 10.00
C SER A 241 -26.48 -8.94 8.67
N GLY A 242 -26.82 -10.19 8.40
CA GLY A 242 -26.29 -10.89 7.23
C GLY A 242 -27.00 -12.21 6.97
N PRO A 243 -26.58 -12.94 5.93
CA PRO A 243 -27.20 -14.20 5.54
C PRO A 243 -27.09 -15.26 6.64
N ALA A 244 -28.08 -16.15 6.69
CA ALA A 244 -28.00 -17.37 7.49
C ALA A 244 -26.82 -18.25 7.05
N ARG A 245 -26.47 -19.24 7.89
CA ARG A 245 -25.38 -20.19 7.63
C ARG A 245 -25.54 -20.83 6.25
N SER A 246 -24.46 -20.85 5.48
CA SER A 246 -24.43 -21.37 4.10
C SER A 246 -23.16 -22.20 3.89
N ARG A 247 -23.13 -23.05 2.86
CA ARG A 247 -21.92 -23.78 2.46
C ARG A 247 -20.96 -22.84 1.72
N CYS A 248 -19.66 -23.17 1.75
CA CYS A 248 -18.68 -22.41 0.99
C CYS A 248 -18.96 -22.53 -0.52
N PRO A 249 -18.93 -21.42 -1.27
CA PRO A 249 -19.12 -21.46 -2.72
C PRO A 249 -17.92 -22.14 -3.39
N VAL A 250 -18.20 -22.88 -4.47
CA VAL A 250 -17.17 -23.61 -5.25
C VAL A 250 -16.75 -22.80 -6.48
N ARG A 251 -17.65 -21.96 -7.02
CA ARG A 251 -17.40 -21.13 -8.20
C ARG A 251 -17.52 -19.65 -7.88
N ALA A 252 -16.85 -18.82 -8.67
CA ALA A 252 -16.87 -17.36 -8.49
C ALA A 252 -18.29 -16.78 -8.65
N GLN A 253 -19.13 -17.37 -9.49
CA GLN A 253 -20.55 -16.99 -9.63
C GLN A 253 -21.33 -17.27 -8.34
N ASP A 254 -21.07 -18.41 -7.69
CA ASP A 254 -21.69 -18.77 -6.42
C ASP A 254 -21.21 -17.84 -5.30
N ALA A 255 -19.92 -17.46 -5.34
CA ALA A 255 -19.35 -16.47 -4.42
C ALA A 255 -19.98 -15.10 -4.59
N ALA A 256 -20.15 -14.61 -5.82
CA ALA A 256 -20.85 -13.36 -6.09
C ALA A 256 -22.33 -13.40 -5.67
N HIS A 257 -23.00 -14.55 -5.86
CA HIS A 257 -24.38 -14.71 -5.42
C HIS A 257 -24.49 -14.67 -3.88
N LEU A 258 -23.62 -15.41 -3.17
CA LEU A 258 -23.64 -15.52 -1.71
C LEU A 258 -23.13 -14.25 -1.03
N PHE A 259 -21.96 -13.77 -1.44
CA PHE A 259 -21.27 -12.65 -0.80
C PHE A 259 -21.63 -11.29 -1.42
N GLY A 260 -22.08 -11.23 -2.67
CA GLY A 260 -22.25 -9.97 -3.42
C GLY A 260 -21.05 -9.62 -4.31
N GLY A 261 -21.12 -8.49 -5.01
CA GLY A 261 -20.10 -8.06 -5.98
C GLY A 261 -20.23 -8.74 -7.36
N ASP A 262 -19.26 -8.48 -8.25
CA ASP A 262 -19.20 -9.08 -9.59
C ASP A 262 -18.46 -10.43 -9.53
N ALA A 263 -18.99 -11.46 -10.20
CA ALA A 263 -18.35 -12.77 -10.27
C ALA A 263 -16.91 -12.73 -10.83
N LYS A 264 -16.58 -11.75 -11.69
CA LYS A 264 -15.25 -11.61 -12.28
C LYS A 264 -14.19 -11.10 -11.30
N THR A 265 -14.59 -10.46 -10.20
CA THR A 265 -13.66 -9.91 -9.20
C THR A 265 -13.31 -10.92 -8.10
N TRP A 266 -14.07 -12.03 -8.00
CA TRP A 266 -13.82 -13.10 -7.05
C TRP A 266 -12.80 -14.11 -7.56
N LYS A 267 -11.83 -14.43 -6.71
CA LYS A 267 -10.85 -15.50 -6.93
C LYS A 267 -10.81 -16.41 -5.69
N PRO A 268 -10.59 -17.72 -5.85
CA PRO A 268 -10.25 -18.56 -4.71
C PRO A 268 -8.94 -18.04 -4.07
N GLY A 269 -8.81 -18.18 -2.76
CA GLY A 269 -7.58 -17.80 -2.05
C GLY A 269 -6.49 -18.85 -2.27
N ASP A 270 -5.29 -18.40 -2.64
CA ASP A 270 -4.20 -19.29 -3.05
C ASP A 270 -3.56 -20.06 -1.88
N GLN A 271 -3.72 -19.57 -0.64
CA GLN A 271 -2.99 -20.09 0.54
C GLN A 271 -3.87 -20.83 1.56
N VAL A 272 -5.19 -20.64 1.51
CA VAL A 272 -6.11 -21.20 2.50
C VAL A 272 -7.23 -21.89 1.74
N ALA A 273 -7.35 -23.21 1.93
CA ALA A 273 -8.48 -23.97 1.40
C ALA A 273 -9.80 -23.34 1.89
N ASP A 274 -10.82 -23.35 1.03
CA ASP A 274 -12.14 -22.78 1.34
C ASP A 274 -12.11 -21.28 1.68
N SER A 275 -11.25 -20.52 1.01
CA SER A 275 -11.22 -19.06 1.08
C SER A 275 -11.44 -18.39 -0.27
N TRP A 276 -11.97 -17.17 -0.22
CA TRP A 276 -12.26 -16.34 -1.38
C TRP A 276 -11.71 -14.93 -1.18
N GLN A 277 -11.15 -14.35 -2.24
CA GLN A 277 -10.66 -12.98 -2.25
C GLN A 277 -11.33 -12.20 -3.37
N MET A 278 -11.71 -10.96 -3.07
CA MET A 278 -12.22 -10.00 -4.05
C MET A 278 -11.35 -8.76 -4.05
N MET A 279 -10.97 -8.30 -5.24
CA MET A 279 -10.34 -6.99 -5.43
C MET A 279 -11.05 -6.28 -6.58
N ASN A 280 -11.69 -5.15 -6.26
CA ASN A 280 -12.39 -4.31 -7.22
C ASN A 280 -11.71 -2.94 -7.30
N SER A 281 -11.15 -2.61 -8.47
CA SER A 281 -10.51 -1.31 -8.73
C SER A 281 -11.51 -0.21 -9.13
N GLY A 282 -12.76 -0.57 -9.39
CA GLY A 282 -13.83 0.37 -9.72
C GLY A 282 -14.66 0.76 -8.50
N ASP A 283 -15.98 0.77 -8.67
CA ASP A 283 -16.92 1.17 -7.61
C ASP A 283 -16.88 0.19 -6.43
N PRO A 284 -16.93 0.71 -5.19
CA PRO A 284 -16.88 -0.12 -4.00
C PRO A 284 -18.13 -1.03 -3.93
N SER A 285 -17.97 -2.24 -3.42
CA SER A 285 -19.01 -3.27 -3.40
C SER A 285 -19.57 -3.49 -1.99
N THR A 286 -20.82 -3.97 -1.92
CA THR A 286 -21.45 -4.43 -0.67
C THR A 286 -21.25 -5.94 -0.54
N ILE A 287 -20.67 -6.36 0.57
CA ILE A 287 -20.26 -7.73 0.84
C ILE A 287 -21.06 -8.29 2.03
N ARG A 288 -21.63 -9.47 1.86
CA ARG A 288 -22.46 -10.18 2.83
C ARG A 288 -21.69 -11.38 3.36
N ILE A 289 -21.53 -11.48 4.67
CA ILE A 289 -20.80 -12.56 5.35
C ILE A 289 -21.81 -13.47 6.05
N PRO A 290 -22.03 -14.70 5.57
CA PRO A 290 -22.93 -15.66 6.19
C PRO A 290 -22.52 -16.04 7.62
N GLN A 291 -23.49 -16.43 8.44
CA GLN A 291 -23.23 -16.96 9.78
C GLN A 291 -22.22 -18.12 9.74
N GLY A 292 -21.20 -18.06 10.62
CA GLY A 292 -20.14 -19.07 10.72
C GLY A 292 -18.93 -18.80 9.82
N MET A 293 -18.99 -17.82 8.93
CA MET A 293 -17.85 -17.40 8.11
C MET A 293 -17.16 -16.17 8.71
N TYR A 294 -15.91 -15.96 8.31
CA TYR A 294 -15.07 -14.84 8.73
C TYR A 294 -14.61 -14.04 7.53
N ALA A 295 -14.54 -12.71 7.66
CA ALA A 295 -14.02 -11.85 6.62
C ALA A 295 -13.02 -10.83 7.16
N GLY A 296 -11.98 -10.56 6.37
CA GLY A 296 -11.04 -9.45 6.56
C GLY A 296 -11.07 -8.51 5.37
N TYR A 297 -11.16 -7.20 5.60
CA TYR A 297 -11.22 -6.18 4.55
C TYR A 297 -10.32 -5.00 4.88
N ILE A 298 -9.96 -4.22 3.86
CA ILE A 298 -9.20 -2.98 4.03
C ILE A 298 -10.20 -1.82 4.05
N ASP A 299 -10.21 -1.03 5.12
CA ASP A 299 -11.00 0.19 5.16
C ASP A 299 -10.41 1.24 4.21
N ASN A 300 -11.24 1.76 3.31
CA ASN A 300 -10.83 2.67 2.25
C ASN A 300 -10.30 4.03 2.75
N THR A 301 -10.57 4.40 4.00
CA THR A 301 -10.14 5.69 4.57
C THR A 301 -8.89 5.57 5.43
N THR A 302 -8.79 4.51 6.22
CA THR A 302 -7.71 4.29 7.18
C THR A 302 -6.64 3.34 6.67
N PHE A 303 -6.92 2.61 5.58
CA PHE A 303 -6.09 1.53 5.03
C PHE A 303 -5.74 0.44 6.05
N MET A 304 -6.50 0.36 7.14
CA MET A 304 -6.33 -0.68 8.14
C MET A 304 -7.07 -1.94 7.73
N PHE A 305 -6.47 -3.09 8.02
CA PHE A 305 -7.12 -4.38 7.87
C PHE A 305 -8.07 -4.60 9.06
N ILE A 306 -9.36 -4.78 8.77
CA ILE A 306 -10.42 -4.96 9.76
C ILE A 306 -11.08 -6.32 9.55
N SER A 307 -11.37 -7.01 10.65
CA SER A 307 -11.98 -8.33 10.67
C SER A 307 -13.43 -8.30 11.15
N VAL A 308 -14.29 -9.13 10.58
CA VAL A 308 -15.69 -9.31 11.00
C VAL A 308 -16.11 -10.78 10.91
N ASN A 309 -16.85 -11.24 11.91
CA ASN A 309 -17.52 -12.55 11.90
C ASN A 309 -18.96 -12.39 11.40
N GLY A 310 -19.42 -13.31 10.55
CA GLY A 310 -20.81 -13.36 10.12
C GLY A 310 -21.78 -13.83 11.22
N PRO A 311 -23.07 -13.47 11.15
CA PRO A 311 -23.73 -12.79 10.03
C PRO A 311 -23.47 -11.27 10.03
N ALA A 312 -22.95 -10.75 8.92
CA ALA A 312 -22.65 -9.32 8.78
C ALA A 312 -22.77 -8.86 7.32
N THR A 313 -22.97 -7.56 7.12
CA THR A 313 -22.93 -6.89 5.82
C THR A 313 -21.97 -5.72 5.88
N ILE A 314 -20.99 -5.72 4.99
CA ILE A 314 -19.93 -4.72 4.88
C ILE A 314 -20.22 -3.88 3.64
N TYR A 315 -20.45 -2.59 3.82
CA TYR A 315 -20.68 -1.63 2.75
C TYR A 315 -19.38 -0.96 2.34
N ASN A 316 -19.31 -0.58 1.07
CA ASN A 316 -18.26 0.26 0.49
C ASN A 316 -16.85 -0.36 0.52
N VAL A 317 -16.70 -1.61 0.11
CA VAL A 317 -15.42 -2.34 0.17
C VAL A 317 -14.84 -2.57 -1.22
N ASN A 318 -13.56 -2.26 -1.41
CA ASN A 318 -12.81 -2.55 -2.63
C ASN A 318 -11.98 -3.84 -2.53
N PHE A 319 -11.58 -4.24 -1.32
CA PHE A 319 -10.83 -5.47 -1.07
C PHE A 319 -11.38 -6.24 0.13
N VAL A 320 -11.66 -7.53 -0.05
CA VAL A 320 -12.07 -8.44 1.04
C VAL A 320 -11.53 -9.84 0.81
N ALA A 321 -11.15 -10.51 1.89
CA ALA A 321 -10.88 -11.94 1.94
C ALA A 321 -11.87 -12.60 2.90
N ILE A 322 -12.50 -13.69 2.49
CA ILE A 322 -13.49 -14.46 3.25
C ILE A 322 -12.98 -15.87 3.45
N MET A 323 -13.06 -16.35 4.69
CA MET A 323 -12.75 -17.73 5.07
C MET A 323 -14.06 -18.43 5.43
N CYS A 324 -14.33 -19.54 4.77
CA CYS A 324 -15.42 -20.44 5.11
C CYS A 324 -14.94 -21.43 6.19
N ASN A 325 -15.65 -21.52 7.31
CA ASN A 325 -15.43 -22.55 8.34
C ASN A 325 -16.50 -23.63 8.29
#